data_AF-A0A0S8A359-F1
#
_entry.id   AF-A0A0S8A359-F1
#
_cell.length_a   1.000
_cell.length_b   1.000
_cell.length_c   1.000
_cell.angle_alpha   90.00
_cell.angle_beta   90.00
_cell.angle_gamma   90.00
#
_symmetry.space_group_name_H-M   'P 1'
#
loop_
_entity.id
_entity.type
_entity.pdbx_description
1 polymer ?
#
loop_
_entity_poly.entity_id
_entity_poly.type
_entity_poly.pdbx_seq_one_letter_code
_entity_poly.pdbx_strand_id
1 'polypeptide(L)'
;MILEVKGIVAREIDRKIKTNPMPELIGEFLKGPWKEVMKIVGLRDGCGGKAWQAAIRVMDDMIWSVQPKSLLKERQRLLALIPKLLHALREGLLLIGYEPEEINAFFKKLEKIHIHCVNAAKRNEAADGQVTASKDQAKQELLRDIVKQSDKNKAFQQDLADPALSKSRFFPVVQSMALGTWVEFQDQQGVKRGKLAWKCDFTGEFTFLDRMYKVIADVPMKDLLRQFEYGKARIVNEVPFWDRAVDTVINSMKFYTGRDTVHLAS
;
A
#
# COMPACT_ATOMS: atom_id res chain seq x y z
N MET A 1 22.89 15.60 16.95
CA MET A 1 21.88 14.56 16.61
C MET A 1 20.46 15.12 16.43
N ILE A 2 19.70 15.52 17.45
CA ILE A 2 18.29 15.98 17.26
C ILE A 2 18.16 17.25 16.38
N LEU A 3 18.98 18.27 16.64
CA LEU A 3 19.01 19.52 15.85
C LEU A 3 19.47 19.28 14.39
N GLU A 4 20.36 18.31 14.20
CA GLU A 4 20.91 17.93 12.90
C GLU A 4 19.86 17.22 12.03
N VAL A 5 19.13 16.26 12.59
CA VAL A 5 18.01 15.59 11.91
C VAL A 5 16.93 16.61 11.53
N LYS A 6 16.55 17.51 12.46
CA LYS A 6 15.57 18.58 12.17
C LYS A 6 16.01 19.47 11.00
N GLY A 7 17.28 19.85 10.95
CA GLY A 7 17.85 20.66 9.87
C GLY A 7 17.96 19.92 8.53
N ILE A 8 18.21 18.61 8.54
CA ILE A 8 18.23 17.78 7.31
C ILE A 8 16.81 17.63 6.74
N VAL A 9 15.83 17.26 7.59
CA VAL A 9 14.43 17.09 7.18
C VAL A 9 13.88 18.37 6.56
N ALA A 10 14.04 19.51 7.25
CA ALA A 10 13.52 20.79 6.78
C ALA A 10 14.13 21.20 5.42
N ARG A 11 15.45 21.08 5.28
CA ARG A 11 16.14 21.38 4.01
C ARG A 11 15.63 20.51 2.86
N GLU A 12 15.42 19.23 3.11
CA GLU A 12 15.00 18.30 2.06
C GLU A 12 13.57 18.60 1.57
N ILE A 13 12.66 18.87 2.50
CA ILE A 13 11.28 19.26 2.16
C ILE A 13 11.25 20.60 1.43
N ASP A 14 11.94 21.62 1.94
CA ASP A 14 11.97 22.95 1.33
C ASP A 14 12.59 22.91 -0.08
N ARG A 15 13.62 22.08 -0.28
CA ARG A 15 14.22 21.84 -1.59
C ARG A 15 13.18 21.30 -2.57
N LYS A 16 12.45 20.24 -2.18
CA LYS A 16 11.46 19.58 -3.05
C LYS A 16 10.27 20.47 -3.37
N ILE A 17 9.83 21.28 -2.42
CA ILE A 17 8.74 22.25 -2.61
C ILE A 17 9.16 23.38 -3.57
N LYS A 18 10.38 23.90 -3.45
CA LYS A 18 10.88 24.95 -4.35
C LYS A 18 11.05 24.47 -5.80
N THR A 19 11.37 23.19 -5.99
CA THR A 19 11.66 22.65 -7.33
C THR A 19 10.41 22.19 -8.10
N ASN A 20 9.28 21.95 -7.44
CA ASN A 20 8.11 21.36 -8.08
C ASN A 20 6.84 22.19 -7.82
N PRO A 21 6.06 22.55 -8.86
CA PRO A 21 4.75 23.18 -8.65
C PRO A 21 3.80 22.16 -8.03
N MET A 22 3.12 22.50 -6.93
CA MET A 22 2.17 21.59 -6.28
C MET A 22 1.00 22.34 -5.63
N PRO A 23 -0.15 21.69 -5.45
CA PRO A 23 -1.27 22.27 -4.69
C PRO A 23 -0.87 22.62 -3.26
N GLU A 24 -1.44 23.69 -2.72
CA GLU A 24 -1.18 24.18 -1.36
C GLU A 24 -1.36 23.09 -0.30
N LEU A 25 -2.42 22.29 -0.43
CA LEU A 25 -2.69 21.13 0.42
C LEU A 25 -1.48 20.19 0.59
N ILE A 26 -0.73 19.95 -0.50
CA ILE A 26 0.42 19.06 -0.51
C ILE A 26 1.62 19.74 0.14
N GLY A 27 1.82 21.03 -0.13
CA GLY A 27 2.86 21.82 0.53
C GLY A 27 2.68 21.88 2.04
N GLU A 28 1.46 22.12 2.51
CA GLU A 28 1.10 22.11 3.94
C GLU A 28 1.32 20.74 4.56
N PHE A 29 0.85 19.67 3.89
CA PHE A 29 1.04 18.30 4.36
C PHE A 29 2.52 17.95 4.54
N LEU A 30 3.35 18.30 3.55
CA LEU A 30 4.78 18.02 3.60
C LEU A 30 5.48 18.82 4.70
N LYS A 31 5.13 20.09 4.89
CA LYS A 31 5.71 20.95 5.93
C LYS A 31 5.22 20.64 7.34
N GLY A 32 4.04 20.04 7.47
CA GLY A 32 3.44 19.62 8.75
C GLY A 32 3.60 18.11 8.98
N PRO A 33 2.54 17.30 8.78
CA PRO A 33 2.54 15.89 9.15
C PRO A 33 3.74 15.10 8.63
N TRP A 34 4.07 15.18 7.33
CA TRP A 34 5.14 14.37 6.77
C TRP A 34 6.53 14.74 7.32
N LYS A 35 6.72 16.02 7.68
CA LYS A 35 7.93 16.49 8.37
C LYS A 35 8.09 15.82 9.73
N GLU A 36 7.00 15.59 10.47
CA GLU A 36 7.04 14.86 11.74
C GLU A 36 7.41 13.40 11.53
N VAL A 37 6.84 12.74 10.52
CA VAL A 37 7.17 11.35 10.16
C VAL A 37 8.66 11.21 9.88
N MET A 38 9.20 12.07 9.02
CA MET A 38 10.62 12.04 8.66
C MET A 38 11.53 12.33 9.85
N LYS A 39 11.11 13.18 10.81
CA LYS A 39 11.84 13.40 12.05
C LYS A 39 11.93 12.13 12.90
N ILE A 40 10.81 11.43 13.10
CA ILE A 40 10.81 10.15 13.86
C ILE A 40 11.71 9.12 13.17
N VAL A 41 11.56 8.95 11.86
CA VAL A 41 12.36 7.99 11.08
C VAL A 41 13.86 8.33 11.13
N GLY A 42 14.21 9.61 10.97
CA GLY A 42 15.60 10.07 11.02
C GLY A 42 16.24 9.94 12.41
N LEU A 43 15.46 10.09 13.48
CA LEU A 43 15.92 9.89 14.86
C LEU A 43 16.11 8.40 15.19
N ARG A 44 15.26 7.52 14.66
CA ARG A 44 15.31 6.07 14.94
C ARG A 44 16.38 5.35 14.14
N ASP A 45 16.41 5.57 12.83
CA ASP A 45 17.18 4.74 11.88
C ASP A 45 18.33 5.53 11.21
N GLY A 46 18.48 6.82 11.54
CA GLY A 46 19.44 7.74 10.94
C GLY A 46 19.03 8.24 9.55
N CYS A 47 19.49 9.44 9.17
CA CYS A 47 19.17 10.07 7.87
C CYS A 47 19.82 9.39 6.63
N GLY A 48 20.47 8.24 6.80
CA GLY A 48 21.01 7.41 5.72
C GLY A 48 20.37 6.02 5.63
N GLY A 49 19.49 5.67 6.57
CA GLY A 49 18.92 4.33 6.69
C GLY A 49 17.87 4.00 5.62
N LYS A 50 17.55 2.70 5.49
CA LYS A 50 16.52 2.22 4.54
C LYS A 50 15.15 2.86 4.77
N ALA A 51 14.75 3.05 6.03
CA ALA A 51 13.48 3.68 6.38
C ALA A 51 13.45 5.17 5.98
N TRP A 52 14.56 5.90 6.17
CA TRP A 52 14.68 7.29 5.72
C TRP A 52 14.52 7.38 4.20
N GLN A 53 15.23 6.52 3.45
CA GLN A 53 15.11 6.48 1.99
C GLN A 53 13.69 6.11 1.53
N ALA A 54 13.00 5.22 2.25
CA ALA A 54 11.60 4.91 1.97
C ALA A 54 10.69 6.14 2.19
N ALA A 55 10.88 6.90 3.27
CA ALA A 55 10.11 8.11 3.54
C ALA A 55 10.35 9.21 2.49
N ILE A 56 11.59 9.35 1.99
CA ILE A 56 11.91 10.23 0.86
C ILE A 56 11.18 9.79 -0.42
N ARG A 57 11.19 8.49 -0.73
CA ARG A 57 10.49 7.95 -1.91
C ARG A 57 8.99 8.22 -1.87
N VAL A 58 8.37 8.04 -0.71
CA VAL A 58 6.94 8.33 -0.53
C VAL A 58 6.64 9.81 -0.76
N MET A 59 7.49 10.72 -0.27
CA MET A 59 7.38 12.15 -0.56
C MET A 59 7.52 12.43 -2.06
N ASP A 60 8.50 11.83 -2.73
CA ASP A 60 8.71 12.02 -4.18
C ASP A 60 7.54 11.48 -5.00
N ASP A 61 7.02 10.31 -4.65
CA ASP A 61 5.86 9.69 -5.26
C ASP A 61 4.60 10.54 -5.04
N MET A 62 4.45 11.14 -3.86
CA MET A 62 3.36 12.06 -3.55
C MET A 62 3.43 13.33 -4.42
N ILE A 63 4.59 13.98 -4.46
CA ILE A 63 4.81 15.19 -5.27
C ILE A 63 4.57 14.88 -6.74
N TRP A 64 5.08 13.75 -7.23
CA TRP A 64 4.86 13.33 -8.61
C TRP A 64 3.38 13.03 -8.86
N SER A 65 2.66 12.40 -7.92
CA SER A 65 1.26 11.98 -8.11
C SER A 65 0.29 13.14 -8.38
N VAL A 66 0.61 14.33 -7.89
CA VAL A 66 -0.20 15.54 -8.03
C VAL A 66 0.21 16.43 -9.20
N GLN A 67 1.25 16.05 -9.95
CA GLN A 67 1.60 16.74 -11.19
C GLN A 67 0.59 16.41 -12.30
N PRO A 68 0.29 17.36 -13.21
CA PRO A 68 -0.49 17.07 -14.41
C PRO A 68 0.10 15.88 -15.20
N LYS A 69 -0.76 14.96 -15.66
CA LYS A 69 -0.34 13.77 -16.42
C LYS A 69 -0.77 13.89 -17.87
N SER A 70 0.09 14.47 -18.70
CA SER A 70 -0.18 14.70 -20.12
C SER A 70 -0.21 13.39 -20.90
N LEU A 71 0.69 12.45 -20.59
CA LEU A 71 0.84 11.20 -21.33
C LEU A 71 0.07 10.03 -20.71
N LEU A 72 -0.48 9.14 -21.55
CA LEU A 72 -1.17 7.92 -21.10
C LEU A 72 -0.30 7.00 -20.24
N LYS A 73 0.99 6.85 -20.57
CA LYS A 73 1.96 6.05 -19.79
C LYS A 73 2.13 6.60 -18.37
N GLU A 74 2.09 7.92 -18.21
CA GLU A 74 2.18 8.55 -16.90
C GLU A 74 0.90 8.34 -16.09
N ARG A 75 -0.27 8.38 -16.74
CA ARG A 75 -1.55 8.04 -16.09
C ARG A 75 -1.53 6.59 -15.60
N GLN A 76 -1.10 5.63 -16.43
CA GLN A 76 -0.96 4.22 -16.02
C GLN A 76 -0.03 4.05 -14.82
N ARG A 77 1.14 4.72 -14.84
CA ARG A 77 2.06 4.71 -13.71
C ARG A 77 1.43 5.30 -12.44
N LEU A 78 0.68 6.40 -12.56
CA LEU A 78 -0.01 7.02 -11.43
C LEU A 78 -1.00 6.06 -10.79
N LEU A 79 -1.81 5.40 -11.60
CA LEU A 79 -2.83 4.49 -11.10
C LEU A 79 -2.22 3.25 -10.41
N ALA A 80 -1.06 2.76 -10.89
CA ALA A 80 -0.30 1.69 -10.23
C ALA A 80 0.41 2.15 -8.94
N LEU A 81 0.68 3.45 -8.82
CA LEU A 81 1.39 4.06 -7.69
C LEU A 81 0.45 4.35 -6.51
N ILE A 82 -0.77 4.84 -6.78
CA ILE A 82 -1.71 5.31 -5.78
C ILE A 82 -1.93 4.32 -4.62
N PRO A 83 -2.20 3.02 -4.84
CA PRO A 83 -2.49 2.11 -3.73
C PRO A 83 -1.31 1.98 -2.75
N LYS A 84 -0.09 1.88 -3.29
CA LYS A 84 1.15 1.78 -2.50
C LYS A 84 1.45 3.09 -1.78
N LEU A 85 1.22 4.22 -2.46
CA LEU A 85 1.41 5.55 -1.90
C LEU A 85 0.45 5.80 -0.73
N LEU A 86 -0.84 5.52 -0.87
CA LEU A 86 -1.83 5.72 0.19
C LEU A 86 -1.56 4.82 1.40
N HIS A 87 -1.14 3.57 1.17
CA HIS A 87 -0.72 2.69 2.26
C HIS A 87 0.47 3.27 3.02
N ALA A 88 1.54 3.67 2.33
CA ALA A 88 2.73 4.22 2.97
C ALA A 88 2.49 5.57 3.68
N LEU A 89 1.62 6.43 3.13
CA LEU A 89 1.21 7.67 3.78
C LEU A 89 0.43 7.39 5.07
N ARG A 90 -0.48 6.40 5.07
CA ARG A 90 -1.23 6.00 6.27
C ARG A 90 -0.31 5.49 7.36
N GLU A 91 0.61 4.59 7.03
CA GLU A 91 1.60 4.07 7.99
C GLU A 91 2.42 5.20 8.63
N GLY A 92 2.86 6.17 7.81
CA GLY A 92 3.56 7.34 8.32
C GLY A 92 2.69 8.21 9.23
N LEU A 93 1.43 8.45 8.88
CA LEU A 93 0.52 9.28 9.68
C LEU A 93 0.14 8.61 11.00
N LEU A 94 -0.09 7.29 11.00
CA LEU A 94 -0.32 6.53 12.24
C LEU A 94 0.90 6.59 13.17
N LEU A 95 2.13 6.57 12.62
CA LEU A 95 3.37 6.67 13.41
C LEU A 95 3.45 7.98 14.23
N ILE A 96 2.84 9.07 13.74
CA ILE A 96 2.80 10.36 14.43
C ILE A 96 1.50 10.60 15.20
N GLY A 97 0.64 9.59 15.31
CA GLY A 97 -0.58 9.64 16.10
C GLY A 97 -1.77 10.33 15.43
N TYR A 98 -1.81 10.41 14.10
CA TYR A 98 -3.02 10.86 13.41
C TYR A 98 -4.14 9.82 13.54
N GLU A 99 -5.35 10.30 13.79
CA GLU A 99 -6.51 9.42 13.90
C GLU A 99 -6.99 8.95 12.52
N PRO A 100 -7.58 7.75 12.40
CA PRO A 100 -8.06 7.21 11.12
C PRO A 100 -9.01 8.15 10.38
N GLU A 101 -9.83 8.92 11.10
CA GLU A 101 -10.75 9.90 10.54
C GLU A 101 -10.03 11.06 9.84
N GLU A 102 -8.97 11.59 10.45
CA GLU A 102 -8.15 12.67 9.89
C GLU A 102 -7.40 12.21 8.64
N ILE A 103 -6.86 10.99 8.68
CA ILE A 103 -6.21 10.35 7.53
C ILE A 103 -7.20 10.18 6.37
N ASN A 104 -8.41 9.69 6.67
CA ASN A 104 -9.46 9.50 5.67
C ASN A 104 -9.94 10.83 5.08
N ALA A 105 -10.08 11.87 5.91
CA ALA A 105 -10.43 13.22 5.46
C ALA A 105 -9.35 13.80 4.52
N PHE A 106 -8.08 13.59 4.84
CA PHE A 106 -6.96 13.96 3.99
C PHE A 106 -6.98 13.19 2.65
N PHE A 107 -7.16 11.87 2.67
CA PHE A 107 -7.20 11.06 1.45
C PHE A 107 -8.37 11.41 0.53
N LYS A 108 -9.54 11.77 1.08
CA LYS A 108 -10.66 12.29 0.28
C LYS A 108 -10.31 13.59 -0.47
N LYS A 109 -9.49 14.46 0.14
CA LYS A 109 -9.02 15.68 -0.53
C LYS A 109 -7.98 15.35 -1.61
N LEU A 110 -7.07 14.42 -1.33
CA LEU A 110 -6.05 13.96 -2.27
C LEU A 110 -6.66 13.27 -3.51
N GLU A 111 -7.70 12.47 -3.31
CA GLU A 111 -8.46 11.81 -4.38
C GLU A 111 -8.99 12.83 -5.41
N LYS A 112 -9.58 13.94 -4.94
CA LYS A 112 -10.08 15.01 -5.81
C LYS A 112 -8.97 15.62 -6.67
N ILE A 113 -7.77 15.77 -6.10
CA ILE A 113 -6.59 16.28 -6.83
C ILE A 113 -6.16 15.27 -7.88
N HIS A 114 -6.03 13.99 -7.54
CA HIS A 114 -5.64 12.95 -8.50
C HIS A 114 -6.61 12.83 -9.67
N ILE A 115 -7.91 12.91 -9.42
CA ILE A 115 -8.94 12.94 -10.46
C ILE A 115 -8.72 14.13 -11.40
N HIS A 116 -8.41 15.31 -10.86
CA HIS A 116 -8.12 16.48 -11.68
C HIS A 116 -6.83 16.31 -12.51
N CYS A 117 -5.75 15.77 -11.94
CA CYS A 117 -4.48 15.53 -12.66
C CYS A 117 -4.62 14.55 -13.84
N VAL A 118 -5.49 13.55 -13.71
CA VAL A 118 -5.78 12.56 -14.77
C VAL A 118 -6.75 13.12 -15.84
N ASN A 119 -7.58 14.10 -15.47
CA ASN A 119 -8.56 14.73 -16.36
C ASN A 119 -8.06 15.99 -17.07
N ALA A 120 -7.10 16.72 -16.50
CA ALA A 120 -6.51 17.93 -17.09
C ALA A 120 -5.94 17.68 -18.49
N ALA A 121 -5.50 16.45 -18.77
CA ALA A 121 -4.95 16.09 -20.06
C ALA A 121 -5.99 15.74 -21.13
N LYS A 122 -7.28 15.57 -20.78
CA LYS A 122 -8.38 15.58 -21.77
C LYS A 122 -8.55 16.95 -22.44
N ARG A 123 -8.18 18.04 -21.75
CA ARG A 123 -8.33 19.41 -22.27
C ARG A 123 -7.23 19.77 -23.28
N ASN A 124 -6.07 19.12 -23.18
CA ASN A 124 -4.98 19.24 -24.17
C ASN A 124 -5.12 18.22 -25.32
N GLU A 125 -5.72 17.05 -25.10
CA GLU A 125 -5.99 16.04 -26.15
C GLU A 125 -7.23 16.40 -27.01
N ALA A 126 -8.10 17.31 -26.58
CA ALA A 126 -9.24 17.78 -27.39
C ALA A 126 -8.85 18.76 -28.51
N ALA A 127 -7.59 19.22 -28.54
CA ALA A 127 -7.07 20.14 -29.55
C ALA A 127 -6.26 19.44 -30.67
N ASP A 128 -5.93 18.15 -30.53
CA ASP A 128 -5.21 17.40 -31.55
C ASP A 128 -5.85 16.02 -31.74
N GLY A 129 -6.44 15.83 -32.91
CA GLY A 129 -7.39 14.78 -33.18
C GLY A 129 -6.78 13.39 -33.39
N GLN A 130 -7.61 12.40 -33.04
CA GLN A 130 -7.57 11.00 -33.45
C GLN A 130 -6.44 10.13 -32.89
N VAL A 131 -6.81 9.21 -32.00
CA VAL A 131 -6.67 7.73 -32.14
C VAL A 131 -6.94 7.03 -30.78
N THR A 132 -7.80 6.00 -30.83
CA THR A 132 -8.04 4.87 -29.89
C THR A 132 -9.18 4.91 -28.87
N ALA A 133 -10.39 4.54 -29.33
CA ALA A 133 -11.52 4.05 -28.53
C ALA A 133 -11.19 2.85 -27.61
N SER A 134 -10.09 2.13 -27.85
CA SER A 134 -9.64 1.00 -27.02
C SER A 134 -8.89 1.44 -25.73
N LYS A 135 -8.27 2.64 -25.70
CA LYS A 135 -7.53 3.13 -24.52
C LYS A 135 -8.43 3.81 -23.49
N ASP A 136 -9.60 4.28 -23.89
CA ASP A 136 -10.60 4.84 -22.98
C ASP A 136 -11.30 3.77 -22.13
N GLN A 137 -11.46 2.55 -22.66
CA GLN A 137 -12.01 1.42 -21.89
C GLN A 137 -11.05 0.96 -20.78
N ALA A 138 -9.77 0.77 -21.10
CA ALA A 138 -8.75 0.42 -20.10
C ALA A 138 -8.59 1.51 -19.02
N LYS A 139 -8.72 2.79 -19.41
CA LYS A 139 -8.73 3.93 -18.46
C LYS A 139 -9.98 3.90 -17.58
N GLN A 140 -11.15 3.57 -18.12
CA GLN A 140 -12.40 3.46 -17.35
C GLN A 140 -12.38 2.28 -16.37
N GLU A 141 -11.86 1.12 -16.77
CA GLU A 141 -11.72 -0.04 -15.89
C GLU A 141 -10.80 0.26 -14.71
N LEU A 142 -9.65 0.89 -14.96
CA LEU A 142 -8.72 1.24 -13.89
C LEU A 142 -9.26 2.31 -12.92
N LEU A 143 -10.02 3.29 -13.43
CA LEU A 143 -10.71 4.26 -12.58
C LEU A 143 -11.77 3.58 -11.71
N ARG A 144 -12.50 2.60 -12.26
CA ARG A 144 -13.44 1.77 -11.48
C ARG A 144 -12.71 1.00 -10.37
N ASP A 145 -11.51 0.48 -10.65
CA ASP A 145 -10.75 -0.27 -9.64
C ASP A 145 -10.26 0.63 -8.50
N ILE A 146 -9.89 1.88 -8.77
CA ILE A 146 -9.55 2.86 -7.72
C ILE A 146 -10.76 3.20 -6.87
N VAL A 147 -11.91 3.50 -7.49
CA VAL A 147 -13.14 3.80 -6.75
C VAL A 147 -13.53 2.59 -5.89
N LYS A 148 -13.45 1.37 -6.43
CA LYS A 148 -13.68 0.13 -5.68
C LYS A 148 -12.72 -0.01 -4.49
N GLN A 149 -11.42 0.28 -4.65
CA GLN A 149 -10.46 0.21 -3.55
C GLN A 149 -10.74 1.29 -2.47
N SER A 150 -11.14 2.49 -2.89
CA SER A 150 -11.55 3.58 -1.97
C SER A 150 -12.79 3.17 -1.16
N ASP A 151 -13.80 2.59 -1.81
CA ASP A 151 -15.02 2.15 -1.14
C ASP A 151 -14.77 0.95 -0.22
N LYS A 152 -13.91 -0.01 -0.62
CA LYS A 152 -13.45 -1.10 0.25
C LYS A 152 -12.73 -0.59 1.48
N ASN A 153 -11.84 0.40 1.33
CA ASN A 153 -11.20 1.02 2.49
C ASN A 153 -12.23 1.71 3.39
N LYS A 154 -13.19 2.48 2.86
CA LYS A 154 -14.25 3.08 3.71
C LYS A 154 -15.04 2.02 4.49
N ALA A 155 -15.43 0.92 3.84
CA ALA A 155 -16.13 -0.19 4.48
C ALA A 155 -15.27 -0.83 5.57
N PHE A 156 -13.99 -1.06 5.28
CA PHE A 156 -13.05 -1.61 6.26
C PHE A 156 -12.86 -0.68 7.47
N GLN A 157 -12.72 0.63 7.26
CA GLN A 157 -12.61 1.60 8.34
C GLN A 157 -13.88 1.65 9.19
N GLN A 158 -15.06 1.54 8.57
CA GLN A 158 -16.33 1.45 9.28
C GLN A 158 -16.44 0.16 10.10
N ASP A 159 -15.97 -0.97 9.56
CA ASP A 159 -15.90 -2.25 10.26
C ASP A 159 -14.94 -2.20 11.45
N LEU A 160 -13.79 -1.53 11.34
CA LEU A 160 -12.87 -1.33 12.45
C LEU A 160 -13.44 -0.43 13.55
N ALA A 161 -14.32 0.51 13.20
CA ALA A 161 -15.03 1.36 14.15
C ALA A 161 -16.14 0.61 14.91
N ASP A 162 -16.56 -0.57 14.46
CA ASP A 162 -17.51 -1.43 15.17
C ASP A 162 -16.85 -2.04 16.43
N PRO A 163 -17.34 -1.72 17.65
CA PRO A 163 -16.79 -2.28 18.88
C PRO A 163 -16.92 -3.80 18.95
N ALA A 164 -17.90 -4.41 18.30
CA ALA A 164 -18.06 -5.86 18.28
C ALA A 164 -16.90 -6.53 17.54
N LEU A 165 -16.40 -5.89 16.47
CA LEU A 165 -15.30 -6.42 15.67
C LEU A 165 -13.94 -6.15 16.31
N SER A 166 -13.69 -4.90 16.72
CA SER A 166 -12.42 -4.49 17.33
C SER A 166 -12.14 -5.15 18.69
N LYS A 167 -13.19 -5.55 19.42
CA LYS A 167 -13.06 -6.30 20.69
C LYS A 167 -13.12 -7.83 20.52
N SER A 168 -13.18 -8.34 19.30
CA SER A 168 -13.12 -9.79 19.06
C SER A 168 -11.85 -10.37 19.66
N ARG A 169 -11.96 -11.52 20.35
CA ARG A 169 -10.78 -12.24 20.89
C ARG A 169 -9.80 -12.69 19.79
N PHE A 170 -10.27 -12.80 18.54
CA PHE A 170 -9.45 -13.20 17.39
C PHE A 170 -8.85 -12.00 16.64
N PHE A 171 -9.25 -10.76 16.97
CA PHE A 171 -8.75 -9.56 16.32
C PHE A 171 -7.22 -9.47 16.30
N PRO A 172 -6.50 -9.62 17.43
CA PRO A 172 -5.04 -9.54 17.43
C PRO A 172 -4.38 -10.64 16.60
N VAL A 173 -4.98 -11.84 16.59
CA VAL A 173 -4.48 -13.00 15.85
C VAL A 173 -4.62 -12.79 14.34
N VAL A 174 -5.79 -12.34 13.87
CA VAL A 174 -6.02 -12.09 12.44
C VAL A 174 -5.19 -10.91 11.94
N GLN A 175 -5.12 -9.82 12.72
CA GLN A 175 -4.36 -8.62 12.36
C GLN A 175 -2.86 -8.92 12.20
N SER A 176 -2.28 -9.64 13.17
CA SER A 176 -0.84 -9.97 13.20
C SER A 176 -0.47 -11.20 12.38
N MET A 177 -1.42 -11.85 11.71
CA MET A 177 -1.18 -13.06 10.93
C MET A 177 -0.08 -12.81 9.87
N ALA A 178 0.94 -13.67 9.90
CA ALA A 178 2.08 -13.56 9.00
C ALA A 178 1.76 -14.15 7.62
N LEU A 179 2.30 -13.54 6.56
CA LEU A 179 2.29 -14.17 5.24
C LEU A 179 2.95 -15.55 5.32
N GLY A 180 2.37 -16.51 4.61
CA GLY A 180 2.77 -17.91 4.66
C GLY A 180 2.06 -18.74 5.74
N THR A 181 1.26 -18.12 6.62
CA THR A 181 0.46 -18.85 7.62
C THR A 181 -0.60 -19.69 6.93
N TRP A 182 -0.69 -20.97 7.31
CA TRP A 182 -1.74 -21.86 6.83
C TRP A 182 -3.00 -21.73 7.68
N VAL A 183 -4.14 -21.54 7.03
CA VAL A 183 -5.47 -21.49 7.65
C VAL A 183 -6.33 -22.59 7.04
N GLU A 184 -6.98 -23.33 7.91
CA GLU A 184 -7.98 -24.32 7.57
C GLU A 184 -9.36 -23.67 7.62
N PHE A 185 -10.10 -23.76 6.50
CA PHE A 185 -11.45 -23.27 6.34
C PHE A 185 -12.41 -24.45 6.24
N GLN A 186 -13.49 -24.41 7.02
CA GLN A 186 -14.55 -25.41 6.99
C GLN A 186 -15.75 -24.84 6.23
N ASP A 187 -16.12 -25.49 5.14
CA ASP A 187 -17.30 -25.18 4.33
C ASP A 187 -18.27 -26.39 4.25
N GLN A 188 -19.34 -26.26 3.47
CA GLN A 188 -20.33 -27.34 3.28
C GLN A 188 -19.78 -28.54 2.49
N GLN A 189 -18.68 -28.38 1.76
CA GLN A 189 -18.04 -29.42 0.94
C GLN A 189 -16.87 -30.09 1.66
N GLY A 190 -16.47 -29.58 2.82
CA GLY A 190 -15.45 -30.16 3.68
C GLY A 190 -14.41 -29.15 4.14
N VAL A 191 -13.20 -29.64 4.36
CA VAL A 191 -12.11 -28.86 4.93
C VAL A 191 -11.12 -28.47 3.82
N LYS A 192 -10.88 -27.17 3.66
CA LYS A 192 -9.91 -26.62 2.71
C LYS A 192 -8.78 -25.93 3.47
N ARG A 193 -7.56 -25.98 2.94
CA ARG A 193 -6.40 -25.31 3.55
C ARG A 193 -5.82 -24.28 2.59
N GLY A 194 -5.62 -23.07 3.10
CA GLY A 194 -5.05 -21.96 2.35
C GLY A 194 -3.83 -21.36 3.04
N LYS A 195 -2.77 -21.12 2.29
CA LYS A 195 -1.60 -20.33 2.72
C LYS A 195 -1.91 -18.86 2.49
N LEU A 196 -1.79 -18.03 3.53
CA LEU A 196 -1.96 -16.58 3.41
C LEU A 196 -0.86 -16.02 2.49
N ALA A 197 -1.21 -15.62 1.27
CA ALA A 197 -0.25 -15.12 0.30
C ALA A 197 -0.18 -13.60 0.25
N TRP A 198 -1.29 -12.94 0.60
CA TRP A 198 -1.36 -11.49 0.61
C TRP A 198 -2.35 -11.01 1.68
N LYS A 199 -2.01 -9.90 2.33
CA LYS A 199 -2.93 -9.15 3.18
C LYS A 199 -2.78 -7.65 2.90
N CYS A 200 -3.87 -6.91 2.99
CA CYS A 200 -3.90 -5.48 2.79
C CYS A 200 -4.44 -4.79 4.03
N ASP A 201 -3.57 -4.13 4.79
CA ASP A 201 -3.98 -3.38 5.99
C ASP A 201 -4.77 -2.11 5.64
N PHE A 202 -4.90 -1.77 4.35
CA PHE A 202 -5.68 -0.62 3.87
C PHE A 202 -7.12 -0.99 3.49
N THR A 203 -7.35 -2.13 2.82
CA THR A 203 -8.71 -2.60 2.44
C THR A 203 -9.22 -3.71 3.35
N GLY A 204 -8.40 -4.19 4.29
CA GLY A 204 -8.73 -5.29 5.18
C GLY A 204 -8.84 -6.64 4.47
N GLU A 205 -8.28 -6.78 3.28
CA GLU A 205 -8.43 -8.00 2.47
C GLU A 205 -7.31 -9.00 2.73
N PHE A 206 -7.68 -10.28 2.74
CA PHE A 206 -6.76 -11.42 2.89
C PHE A 206 -6.97 -12.39 1.73
N THR A 207 -5.89 -12.75 1.05
CA THR A 207 -5.90 -13.72 -0.05
C THR A 207 -5.17 -14.99 0.36
N PHE A 208 -5.87 -16.12 0.22
CA PHE A 208 -5.37 -17.45 0.54
C PHE A 208 -5.24 -18.29 -0.73
N LEU A 209 -4.10 -18.98 -0.86
CA LEU A 209 -3.81 -19.89 -1.97
C LEU A 209 -3.79 -21.34 -1.50
N ASP A 210 -4.17 -22.28 -2.35
CA ASP A 210 -3.90 -23.70 -2.11
C ASP A 210 -2.43 -24.08 -2.39
N ARG A 211 -2.12 -25.37 -2.27
CA ARG A 211 -0.79 -25.93 -2.56
C ARG A 211 -0.36 -25.80 -4.02
N MET A 212 -1.31 -25.58 -4.94
CA MET A 212 -1.06 -25.37 -6.36
C MET A 212 -1.00 -23.87 -6.71
N TYR A 213 -0.95 -22.99 -5.70
CA TYR A 213 -0.95 -21.53 -5.84
C TYR A 213 -2.24 -20.95 -6.44
N LYS A 214 -3.34 -21.71 -6.44
CA LYS A 214 -4.65 -21.21 -6.87
C LYS A 214 -5.30 -20.44 -5.71
N VAL A 215 -5.87 -19.26 -6.00
CA VAL A 215 -6.67 -18.50 -5.03
C VAL A 215 -7.87 -19.34 -4.63
N ILE A 216 -7.96 -19.66 -3.34
CA ILE A 216 -9.10 -20.38 -2.77
C ILE A 216 -10.04 -19.48 -1.97
N ALA A 217 -9.55 -18.33 -1.50
CA ALA A 217 -10.36 -17.37 -0.77
C ALA A 217 -9.74 -15.97 -0.83
N ASP A 218 -10.58 -14.98 -1.14
CA ASP A 218 -10.34 -13.56 -0.88
C ASP A 218 -11.38 -13.12 0.17
N VAL A 219 -10.92 -12.77 1.37
CA VAL A 219 -11.81 -12.60 2.53
C VAL A 219 -11.52 -11.25 3.21
N PRO A 220 -12.53 -10.40 3.40
CA PRO A 220 -12.40 -9.22 4.25
C PRO A 220 -12.13 -9.61 5.71
N MET A 221 -11.40 -8.77 6.45
CA MET A 221 -11.02 -9.01 7.84
C MET A 221 -12.22 -9.35 8.72
N LYS A 222 -13.34 -8.65 8.52
CA LYS A 222 -14.58 -8.87 9.25
C LYS A 222 -15.11 -10.29 9.08
N ASP A 223 -15.13 -10.78 7.85
CA ASP A 223 -15.63 -12.11 7.54
C ASP A 223 -14.65 -13.18 8.01
N LEU A 224 -13.34 -12.93 7.88
CA LEU A 224 -12.31 -13.80 8.40
C LEU A 224 -12.44 -13.94 9.92
N LEU A 225 -12.60 -12.82 10.65
CA LEU A 225 -12.83 -12.82 12.09
C LEU A 225 -14.06 -13.61 12.48
N ARG A 226 -15.19 -13.41 11.80
CA ARG A 226 -16.41 -14.20 12.02
C ARG A 226 -16.19 -15.69 11.80
N GLN A 227 -15.42 -16.07 10.78
CA GLN A 227 -15.10 -17.48 10.55
C GLN A 227 -14.28 -18.07 11.71
N PHE A 228 -13.31 -17.33 12.26
CA PHE A 228 -12.59 -17.74 13.47
C PHE A 228 -13.52 -17.83 14.69
N GLU A 229 -14.43 -16.87 14.86
CA GLU A 229 -15.39 -16.85 15.98
C GLU A 229 -16.34 -18.04 15.97
N TYR A 230 -16.86 -18.40 14.79
CA TYR A 230 -17.74 -19.55 14.60
C TYR A 230 -17.02 -20.88 14.49
N GLY A 231 -15.69 -20.92 14.64
CA GLY A 231 -14.89 -22.14 14.50
C GLY A 231 -14.82 -22.69 13.08
N LYS A 232 -15.20 -21.88 12.07
CA LYS A 232 -15.10 -22.23 10.63
C LYS A 232 -13.72 -21.93 10.05
N ALA A 233 -12.86 -21.21 10.76
CA ALA A 233 -11.47 -20.99 10.40
C ALA A 233 -10.53 -21.29 11.58
N ARG A 234 -9.38 -21.89 11.29
CA ARG A 234 -8.36 -22.29 12.27
C ARG A 234 -6.95 -22.16 11.69
N ILE A 235 -6.01 -21.57 12.43
CA ILE A 235 -4.59 -21.59 12.04
C ILE A 235 -4.05 -23.02 12.21
N VAL A 236 -3.30 -23.49 11.22
CA VAL A 236 -2.64 -24.79 11.23
C VAL A 236 -1.21 -24.61 11.73
N ASN A 237 -0.93 -25.03 12.98
CA ASN A 237 0.39 -24.91 13.59
C ASN A 237 1.38 -26.02 13.16
N GLU A 238 0.88 -27.14 12.64
CA GLU A 238 1.70 -28.24 12.12
C GLU A 238 1.63 -28.28 10.60
N VAL A 239 2.62 -27.66 9.96
CA VAL A 239 2.86 -27.84 8.53
C VAL A 239 3.77 -29.05 8.36
N PRO A 240 3.36 -30.10 7.60
CA PRO A 240 4.22 -31.26 7.34
C PRO A 240 5.60 -30.84 6.83
N PHE A 241 6.64 -31.54 7.30
CA PHE A 241 8.07 -31.26 7.14
C PHE A 241 8.53 -30.85 5.71
N TRP A 242 7.78 -31.21 4.67
CA TRP A 242 8.09 -30.92 3.26
C TRP A 242 7.94 -29.45 2.84
N ASP A 243 7.05 -28.66 3.45
CA ASP A 243 6.88 -27.23 3.08
C ASP A 243 8.07 -26.35 3.50
N ARG A 244 8.84 -26.79 4.52
CA ARG A 244 10.06 -26.09 4.97
C ARG A 244 11.20 -26.15 3.95
N ALA A 245 11.30 -27.23 3.18
CA ALA A 245 12.34 -27.39 2.17
C ALA A 245 12.12 -26.46 0.96
N VAL A 246 10.86 -26.25 0.58
CA VAL A 246 10.47 -25.42 -0.56
C VAL A 246 10.64 -23.92 -0.25
N ASP A 247 10.25 -23.46 0.94
CA ASP A 247 10.47 -22.07 1.35
C ASP A 247 11.98 -21.72 1.49
N THR A 248 12.84 -22.71 1.76
CA THR A 248 14.30 -22.52 1.80
C THR A 248 14.91 -22.35 0.41
N VAL A 249 14.45 -23.14 -0.58
CA VAL A 249 14.93 -23.09 -1.97
C VAL A 249 14.44 -21.82 -2.70
N ILE A 250 13.23 -21.35 -2.40
CA ILE A 250 12.70 -20.09 -2.95
C ILE A 250 13.42 -18.87 -2.35
N ASN A 251 13.83 -18.94 -1.08
CA ASN A 251 14.62 -17.87 -0.48
C ASN A 251 16.08 -17.86 -0.97
N SER A 252 16.69 -19.00 -1.33
CA SER A 252 18.03 -19.02 -1.93
C SER A 252 18.09 -18.47 -3.36
N MET A 253 16.99 -18.53 -4.12
CA MET A 253 16.92 -17.98 -5.48
C MET A 253 16.75 -16.45 -5.54
N LYS A 254 16.40 -15.80 -4.42
CA LYS A 254 16.39 -14.32 -4.34
C LYS A 254 17.77 -13.70 -4.10
N PHE A 255 18.80 -14.50 -3.81
CA PHE A 255 20.17 -14.03 -3.54
C PHE A 255 21.17 -14.26 -4.69
N TYR A 256 20.77 -14.85 -5.82
CA TYR A 256 21.70 -15.21 -6.91
C TYR A 256 21.57 -14.44 -8.23
N THR A 257 20.60 -13.52 -8.39
CA THR A 257 20.57 -12.63 -9.56
C THR A 257 21.21 -11.28 -9.24
N GLY A 258 22.53 -11.29 -9.07
CA GLY A 258 23.26 -10.05 -8.77
C GLY A 258 24.75 -10.19 -8.49
N ARG A 259 25.49 -11.02 -9.24
CA ARG A 259 26.93 -10.89 -9.42
C ARG A 259 27.33 -11.36 -10.81
N ASP A 260 28.44 -10.79 -11.28
CA ASP A 260 29.08 -10.89 -12.60
C ASP A 260 28.53 -9.83 -13.58
N THR A 261 29.26 -8.76 -13.91
CA THR A 261 30.66 -8.72 -14.34
C THR A 261 31.37 -7.41 -13.99
N VAL A 262 32.52 -7.50 -13.34
CA VAL A 262 33.60 -6.51 -13.51
C VAL A 262 34.89 -7.32 -13.63
N HIS A 263 35.43 -7.43 -14.83
CA HIS A 263 36.83 -7.79 -15.02
C HIS A 263 37.55 -6.61 -15.70
N LEU A 264 38.47 -6.04 -14.94
CA LEU A 264 39.58 -5.21 -15.38
C LEU A 264 40.58 -6.07 -16.16
N ALA A 265 41.01 -5.58 -17.32
CA ALA A 265 42.35 -5.67 -17.92
C ALA A 265 42.30 -4.77 -19.17
N SER A 266 43.19 -3.81 -19.41
CA SER A 266 44.65 -3.81 -19.20
C SER A 266 45.17 -2.42 -18.84
#